data_AF-A0A956W9A8-F1
#
_entry.id   AF-A0A956W9A8-F1
#
_cell.length_a   1.000
_cell.length_b   1.000
_cell.length_c   1.000
_cell.angle_alpha   90.00
_cell.angle_beta   90.00
_cell.angle_gamma   90.00
#
_symmetry.space_group_name_H-M   'P 1'
#
loop_
_entity.id
_entity.type
_entity.pdbx_description
1 polymer ?
#
loop_
_entity_poly.entity_id
_entity_poly.type
_entity_poly.pdbx_seq_one_letter_code
_entity_poly.pdbx_strand_id
1 'polypeptide(L)' 'MSGLTSEGKERIEAVAREHLARGWHTGAQVAVYRDGVREVDLALGAAEGKRMLWFSATKPV' A
#
# COMPACT_ATOMS: atom_id res chain seq x y z
N MET A 1 -11.96 -20.11 -1.45
CA MET A 1 -10.95 -19.34 -0.69
C MET A 1 -11.51 -17.94 -0.49
N SER A 2 -11.59 -17.44 0.74
CA SER A 2 -12.08 -16.07 0.98
C SER A 2 -10.91 -15.10 0.89
N GLY A 3 -11.09 -14.06 0.09
CA GLY A 3 -10.21 -12.91 0.01
C GLY A 3 -10.10 -12.14 1.33
N LEU A 4 -9.46 -10.97 1.30
CA LEU A 4 -9.50 -10.06 2.45
C LEU A 4 -10.94 -9.62 2.72
N THR A 5 -11.36 -9.62 3.98
CA THR A 5 -12.64 -9.01 4.39
C THR A 5 -12.59 -7.50 4.15
N SER A 6 -13.75 -6.87 3.97
CA SER A 6 -13.85 -5.41 3.81
C SER A 6 -13.20 -4.68 5.00
N GLU A 7 -13.47 -5.14 6.23
CA GLU A 7 -12.83 -4.60 7.44
C GLU A 7 -11.30 -4.75 7.41
N GLY A 8 -10.79 -5.87 6.90
CA GLY A 8 -9.35 -6.08 6.76
C GLY A 8 -8.72 -5.09 5.78
N LYS A 9 -9.37 -4.82 4.65
CA LYS A 9 -8.93 -3.83 3.66
C LYS A 9 -8.93 -2.42 4.27
N GLU A 10 -10.02 -2.05 4.92
CA GLU A 10 -10.17 -0.75 5.59
C GLU A 10 -9.09 -0.51 6.65
N ARG A 11 -8.76 -1.52 7.46
CA ARG A 11 -7.68 -1.42 8.46
C ARG A 11 -6.32 -1.19 7.81
N ILE A 12 -6.00 -1.88 6.71
CA ILE A 12 -4.73 -1.68 5.98
C ILE A 12 -4.64 -0.24 5.46
N GLU A 13 -5.71 0.26 4.85
CA GLU A 13 -5.75 1.64 4.36
C GLU A 13 -5.66 2.66 5.50
N ALA A 14 -6.33 2.41 6.63
CA ALA A 14 -6.33 3.29 7.78
C ALA A 14 -4.93 3.51 8.35
N VAL A 15 -4.12 2.45 8.46
CA VAL A 15 -2.72 2.55 8.92
C VAL A 15 -1.90 3.44 7.99
N ALA A 16 -2.01 3.23 6.67
CA ALA A 16 -1.29 4.05 5.69
C ALA A 16 -1.70 5.53 5.75
N ARG A 17 -3.00 5.80 5.94
CA ARG A 17 -3.54 7.16 6.12
C ARG A 17 -3.06 7.79 7.42
N GLU A 18 -3.02 7.04 8.52
CA GLU A 18 -2.50 7.53 9.81
C GLU A 18 -1.03 7.93 9.68
N HIS A 19 -0.19 7.10 9.06
CA HIS A 19 1.23 7.40 8.88
C HIS A 19 1.45 8.69 8.08
N LEU A 20 0.64 8.91 7.04
CA LEU A 20 0.67 10.15 6.27
C LEU A 20 0.22 11.34 7.13
N ALA A 21 -0.89 11.21 7.85
CA ALA A 21 -1.43 12.28 8.71
C ALA A 21 -0.46 12.69 9.82
N ARG A 22 0.32 11.73 10.34
CA ARG A 22 1.37 11.97 11.35
C ARG A 22 2.67 12.52 10.77
N GLY A 23 2.77 12.66 9.44
CA GLY A 23 3.95 13.17 8.75
C GLY A 23 5.15 12.22 8.79
N TRP A 24 4.94 10.92 9.09
CA TRP A 24 6.03 9.94 9.12
C TRP A 24 6.61 9.69 7.72
N HIS A 25 5.76 9.82 6.70
CA HIS A 25 6.14 9.76 5.29
C HIS A 25 5.39 10.87 4.52
N THR A 26 5.96 11.36 3.42
CA THR A 26 5.32 12.35 2.54
C THR A 26 4.37 11.72 1.50
N GLY A 27 4.42 10.39 1.36
CA GLY A 27 3.56 9.60 0.49
C GLY A 27 3.89 8.12 0.60
N ALA A 28 2.95 7.26 0.18
CA ALA A 28 3.12 5.81 0.20
C ALA A 28 2.31 5.14 -0.92
N GLN A 29 2.79 3.99 -1.39
CA GLN A 29 2.04 3.06 -2.23
C GLN A 29 1.98 1.70 -1.50
N VAL A 30 0.79 1.12 -1.39
CA VAL A 30 0.56 -0.18 -0.73
C VAL A 30 -0.26 -1.05 -1.67
N ALA A 31 0.29 -2.19 -2.04
CA ALA A 31 -0.41 -3.20 -2.83
C ALA A 31 -0.42 -4.53 -2.07
N VAL A 32 -1.59 -5.17 -1.96
CA VAL A 32 -1.74 -6.49 -1.34
C VAL A 32 -2.39 -7.43 -2.33
N TYR A 33 -1.73 -8.56 -2.57
CA TYR A 33 -2.25 -9.64 -3.40
C TYR A 33 -2.52 -10.87 -2.53
N ARG A 34 -3.68 -11.49 -2.72
CA ARG A 34 -4.07 -12.75 -2.07
C ARG A 34 -4.71 -13.64 -3.11
N ASP A 35 -4.28 -14.89 -3.18
CA ASP A 35 -4.81 -15.89 -4.10
C ASP A 35 -4.83 -15.41 -5.58
N GLY A 36 -3.80 -14.64 -5.98
CA GLY A 36 -3.68 -14.07 -7.32
C GLY A 36 -4.53 -12.82 -7.59
N VAL A 37 -5.36 -12.39 -6.63
CA VAL A 37 -6.23 -11.21 -6.74
C VAL A 37 -5.57 -10.03 -6.03
N ARG A 38 -5.60 -8.85 -6.68
CA ARG A 38 -5.21 -7.58 -6.07
C ARG A 38 -6.32 -7.09 -5.16
N GLU A 39 -6.13 -7.25 -3.86
CA GLU A 39 -7.14 -6.97 -2.84
C GLU A 39 -7.08 -5.52 -2.33
N VAL A 40 -5.89 -4.94 -2.32
CA VAL A 40 -5.62 -3.53 -1.96
C VAL A 40 -4.69 -2.95 -3.02
N ASP A 41 -5.02 -1.76 -3.50
CA ASP A 41 -4.18 -0.91 -4.36
C ASP A 41 -4.36 0.54 -3.93
N LEU A 42 -3.44 1.02 -3.11
CA LEU A 42 -3.53 2.32 -2.46
C LEU A 42 -2.32 3.16 -2.85
N ALA A 43 -2.56 4.40 -3.27
CA ALA A 43 -1.54 5.42 -3.40
C ALA A 43 -1.99 6.67 -2.64
N LEU A 44 -1.08 7.25 -1.86
CA LEU A 44 -1.37 8.40 -1.00
C LEU A 44 -0.25 9.43 -1.04
N GLY A 45 -0.62 10.70 -0.87
CA GLY A 45 0.31 11.83 -0.77
C GLY A 45 1.17 11.99 -2.01
N ALA A 46 2.45 12.32 -1.82
CA ALA A 46 3.38 12.57 -2.92
C ALA A 46 3.66 11.35 -3.83
N ALA A 47 3.22 10.15 -3.44
CA ALA A 47 3.42 8.92 -4.22
C ALA A 47 2.30 8.67 -5.25
N GLU A 48 1.23 9.44 -5.24
CA GLU A 48 0.11 9.28 -6.18
C GLU A 48 0.55 9.55 -7.64
N GLY A 49 0.24 8.58 -8.52
CA GLY A 49 0.61 8.64 -9.94
C GLY A 49 2.14 8.59 -10.21
N LYS A 50 2.96 8.24 -9.21
CA LYS A 50 4.42 8.17 -9.35
C LYS A 50 4.92 6.73 -9.47
N ARG A 51 6.08 6.57 -10.10
CA ARG A 51 6.89 5.35 -9.99
C ARG A 51 7.95 5.57 -8.92
N MET A 52 7.99 4.66 -7.94
CA MET A 52 8.94 4.73 -6.85
C MET A 52 10.27 4.05 -7.24
N LEU A 53 11.38 4.58 -6.76
CA LEU A 53 12.66 3.87 -6.81
C LEU A 53 12.63 2.72 -5.80
N TRP A 54 12.97 1.51 -6.24
CA TRP A 54 12.89 0.30 -5.40
C TRP A 54 14.15 0.04 -4.59
N PHE A 55 15.24 0.75 -4.85
CA PHE A 55 16.51 0.63 -4.13
C PHE A 55 16.92 -0.85 -3.95
N SER A 56 17.15 -1.28 -2.71
CA SER A 56 17.52 -2.66 -2.38
C SER A 56 16.45 -3.70 -2.72
N ALA A 57 15.19 -3.30 -2.93
CA ALA A 57 14.13 -4.20 -3.35
C ALA A 57 14.23 -4.60 -4.83
N THR A 58 15.23 -4.12 -5.58
CA THR A 58 15.56 -4.66 -6.91
C THR A 58 16.36 -5.96 -6.86
N LYS A 59 16.91 -6.35 -5.71
CA LYS A 59 17.74 -7.57 -5.59
C LYS A 59 17.06 -8.89 -5.98
N PRO A 60 15.78 -9.13 -5.63
CA PRO A 60 15.10 -10.37 -5.99
C PRO A 60 14.42 -10.33 -7.37
N VAL A 61 14.55 -9.22 -8.11
CA VAL A 61 14.04 -9.09 -9.49
C VAL A 61 14.98 -9.82 -10.43
#